data_AF-A0A8C4P880-F1
#
_entry.id   AF-A0A8C4P880-F1
#
_cell.length_a   1.000
_cell.length_b   1.000
_cell.length_c   1.000
_cell.angle_alpha   90.00
_cell.angle_beta   90.00
_cell.angle_gamma   90.00
#
_symmetry.space_group_name_H-M   'P 1'
#
loop_
_entity.id
_entity.type
_entity.pdbx_description
1 polymer ?
#
loop_
_entity_poly.entity_id
_entity_poly.type
_entity_poly.pdbx_seq_one_letter_code
_entity_poly.pdbx_strand_id
1 'polypeptide(L)'
;MAPRRLLPLLLAVAAAAALGPEPGVLRVPEHCLLPKVVGRCRASMPRWWFNATSGLCQSFVFGGCNANLNNFLTEQQCQASCARSGVANKPGHPAEEANDSFSYEEFCMVPQVTGPCRASFSRWYYSPANRTCKQFIYGGCQGNKNNYQKEEQCMRRCSPEPGKTGSTGPDFHSHLLSTKNVALAVLLAVLAAVLLGYMIDVSVKMCRKSPELTAGTAWSRLDDKEYLMSNAYTL
;
A
#
# COMPACT_ATOMS: atom_id res chain seq x y z
N MET A 1 -22.18 -92.13 -1.13
CA MET A 1 -20.85 -91.54 -1.44
C MET A 1 -21.00 -90.73 -2.72
N ALA A 2 -21.12 -89.41 -2.60
CA ALA A 2 -20.78 -88.38 -3.60
C ALA A 2 -21.39 -87.04 -3.13
N PRO A 3 -20.60 -85.95 -3.10
CA PRO A 3 -20.93 -84.72 -2.41
C PRO A 3 -21.90 -83.86 -3.23
N ARG A 4 -22.82 -83.16 -2.55
CA ARG A 4 -23.57 -82.07 -3.16
C ARG A 4 -22.59 -80.97 -3.57
N ARG A 5 -22.56 -80.72 -4.87
CA ARG A 5 -21.76 -79.69 -5.54
C ARG A 5 -22.08 -78.32 -4.94
N LEU A 6 -21.08 -77.71 -4.30
CA LEU A 6 -21.06 -76.30 -3.98
C LEU A 6 -20.34 -75.58 -5.11
N LEU A 7 -21.06 -74.73 -5.85
CA LEU A 7 -20.53 -73.58 -6.58
C LEU A 7 -21.71 -72.71 -7.08
N PRO A 8 -21.51 -71.43 -7.41
CA PRO A 8 -21.27 -70.30 -6.51
C PRO A 8 -22.38 -69.24 -6.66
N LEU A 9 -22.82 -68.61 -5.57
CA LEU A 9 -23.71 -67.45 -5.66
C LEU A 9 -22.94 -66.19 -5.24
N LEU A 10 -22.40 -65.52 -6.27
CA LEU A 10 -22.47 -64.08 -6.50
C LEU A 10 -22.14 -63.14 -5.32
N LEU A 11 -20.95 -62.55 -5.42
CA LEU A 11 -20.72 -61.10 -5.44
C LEU A 11 -21.67 -60.22 -4.60
N ALA A 12 -21.27 -59.99 -3.35
CA ALA A 12 -21.44 -58.75 -2.56
C ALA A 12 -21.00 -59.15 -1.13
N VAL A 13 -20.00 -58.58 -0.48
CA VAL A 13 -19.80 -57.17 -0.20
C VAL A 13 -18.30 -56.97 0.04
N ALA A 14 -17.57 -56.55 -0.98
CA ALA A 14 -16.27 -55.90 -0.81
C ALA A 14 -16.47 -54.41 -1.11
N ALA A 15 -17.07 -53.69 -0.16
CA ALA A 15 -17.23 -52.23 -0.23
C ALA A 15 -17.20 -51.59 1.17
N ALA A 16 -16.41 -52.14 2.10
CA ALA A 16 -16.27 -51.59 3.46
C ALA A 16 -14.96 -50.78 3.66
N ALA A 17 -14.30 -50.35 2.59
CA ALA A 17 -13.08 -49.55 2.69
C ALA A 17 -13.00 -48.50 1.56
N ALA A 18 -13.81 -47.44 1.64
CA ALA A 18 -13.64 -46.28 0.75
C ALA A 18 -14.23 -44.94 1.23
N LEU A 19 -14.64 -44.79 2.49
CA LEU A 19 -14.93 -43.45 3.03
C LEU A 19 -13.67 -42.91 3.71
N GLY A 20 -12.68 -42.56 2.88
CA GLY A 20 -11.63 -41.63 3.32
C GLY A 20 -12.26 -40.29 3.70
N PRO A 21 -11.59 -39.45 4.51
CA PRO A 21 -12.10 -38.12 4.79
C PRO A 21 -12.28 -37.33 3.49
N GLU A 22 -13.52 -36.90 3.23
CA GLU A 22 -13.89 -36.03 2.12
C GLU A 22 -12.90 -34.86 1.99
N PRO A 23 -12.39 -34.55 0.79
CA PRO A 23 -11.38 -33.51 0.61
C PRO A 23 -11.99 -32.12 0.85
N GLY A 24 -11.39 -31.36 1.76
CA GLY A 24 -11.37 -29.89 1.69
C GLY A 24 -12.57 -29.11 2.24
N VAL A 25 -13.52 -29.71 2.95
CA VAL A 25 -14.53 -28.89 3.65
C VAL A 25 -13.87 -28.23 4.85
N LEU A 26 -13.64 -26.93 4.74
CA LEU A 26 -13.23 -26.07 5.83
C LEU A 26 -14.25 -26.15 6.97
N ARG A 27 -13.96 -26.96 7.99
CA ARG A 27 -14.84 -27.11 9.16
C ARG A 27 -14.63 -25.93 10.10
N VAL A 28 -15.33 -24.83 9.83
CA VAL A 28 -15.54 -23.77 10.81
C VAL A 28 -16.39 -24.36 11.95
N PRO A 29 -15.96 -24.25 13.23
CA PRO A 29 -16.75 -24.76 14.35
C PRO A 29 -18.17 -24.16 14.36
N GLU A 30 -19.20 -24.94 14.72
CA GLU A 30 -20.60 -24.49 14.67
C GLU A 30 -20.84 -23.21 15.47
N HIS A 31 -20.18 -23.07 16.63
CA HIS A 31 -20.31 -21.87 17.43
C HIS A 31 -19.83 -20.61 16.72
N CYS A 32 -18.88 -20.71 15.78
CA CYS A 32 -18.40 -19.60 14.96
C CYS A 32 -19.38 -19.22 13.85
N LEU A 33 -20.35 -20.08 13.51
CA LEU A 33 -21.40 -19.81 12.53
C LEU A 33 -22.58 -19.04 13.14
N LEU A 34 -22.66 -18.95 14.47
CA LEU A 34 -23.73 -18.24 15.16
C LEU A 34 -23.63 -16.72 14.92
N PRO A 35 -24.75 -15.99 14.85
CA PRO A 35 -24.73 -14.53 14.72
C PRO A 35 -24.21 -13.86 16.00
N LYS A 36 -23.73 -12.63 15.91
CA LYS A 36 -23.53 -11.80 17.12
C LYS A 36 -24.86 -11.60 17.87
N VAL A 37 -24.81 -11.71 19.21
CA VAL A 37 -25.97 -11.48 20.08
C VAL A 37 -25.65 -10.36 21.07
N VAL A 38 -26.34 -9.22 20.94
CA VAL A 38 -26.27 -8.12 21.92
C VAL A 38 -26.94 -8.54 23.23
N GLY A 39 -28.07 -9.23 23.17
CA GLY A 39 -28.82 -9.64 24.36
C GLY A 39 -29.71 -8.52 24.93
N ARG A 40 -30.49 -8.85 25.97
CA ARG A 40 -31.49 -7.95 26.57
C ARG A 40 -30.93 -6.98 27.61
N CYS A 41 -29.74 -7.27 28.13
CA CYS A 41 -29.10 -6.46 29.16
C CYS A 41 -28.49 -5.19 28.53
N ARG A 42 -28.31 -4.16 29.36
CA ARG A 42 -27.90 -2.81 28.93
C ARG A 42 -26.46 -2.47 29.31
N ALA A 43 -25.64 -3.47 29.64
CA ALA A 43 -24.21 -3.25 29.79
C ALA A 43 -23.59 -2.98 28.43
N SER A 44 -22.47 -2.27 28.42
CA SER A 44 -21.77 -1.95 27.19
C SER A 44 -20.41 -2.61 27.19
N MET A 45 -20.37 -3.89 26.84
CA MET A 45 -19.16 -4.70 26.90
C MET A 45 -18.60 -4.89 25.49
N PRO A 46 -17.39 -4.40 25.17
CA PRO A 46 -16.80 -4.61 23.87
C PRO A 46 -16.36 -6.07 23.77
N ARG A 47 -16.84 -6.77 22.74
CA ARG A 47 -16.58 -8.19 22.49
C ARG A 47 -16.26 -8.39 21.01
N TRP A 48 -15.75 -9.57 20.68
CA TRP A 48 -15.44 -10.01 19.33
C TRP A 48 -16.34 -11.17 18.95
N TRP A 49 -16.76 -11.22 17.69
CA TRP A 49 -17.48 -12.35 17.11
C TRP A 49 -16.90 -12.66 15.73
N PHE A 50 -16.99 -13.91 15.31
CA PHE A 50 -16.57 -14.34 13.99
C PHE A 50 -17.71 -14.17 12.98
N ASN A 51 -17.48 -13.35 11.96
CA ASN A 51 -18.40 -13.18 10.86
C ASN A 51 -18.06 -14.18 9.75
N ALA A 52 -18.83 -15.27 9.67
CA ALA A 52 -18.62 -16.34 8.69
C ALA A 52 -18.81 -15.89 7.23
N THR A 53 -19.54 -14.78 6.99
CA THR A 53 -19.71 -14.22 5.63
C THR A 53 -18.43 -13.53 5.15
N SER A 54 -17.81 -12.71 6.00
CA SER A 54 -16.56 -12.04 5.67
C SER A 54 -15.32 -12.89 5.96
N GLY A 55 -15.45 -13.95 6.76
CA GLY A 55 -14.34 -14.76 7.25
C GLY A 55 -13.47 -14.04 8.29
N LEU A 56 -14.00 -12.99 8.94
CA LEU A 56 -13.20 -12.11 9.81
C LEU A 56 -13.79 -12.01 11.22
N CYS A 57 -12.92 -11.88 12.22
CA CYS A 57 -13.31 -11.47 13.56
C CYS A 57 -13.62 -9.98 13.55
N GLN A 58 -14.80 -9.60 14.03
CA GLN A 58 -15.28 -8.23 14.10
C GLN A 58 -15.68 -7.88 15.53
N SER A 59 -15.49 -6.62 15.92
CA SER A 59 -15.94 -6.14 17.24
C SER A 59 -17.44 -5.84 17.25
N PHE A 60 -18.10 -6.04 18.39
CA PHE A 60 -19.49 -5.67 18.64
C PHE A 60 -19.72 -5.33 20.11
N VAL A 61 -20.87 -4.74 20.42
CA VAL A 61 -21.28 -4.45 21.79
C VAL A 61 -22.15 -5.59 22.32
N PHE A 62 -21.68 -6.26 23.38
CA PHE A 62 -22.43 -7.24 24.12
C PHE A 62 -23.12 -6.58 25.32
N GLY A 63 -24.42 -6.80 25.43
CA GLY A 63 -25.32 -6.26 26.46
C GLY A 63 -25.08 -6.79 27.86
N GLY A 64 -24.26 -7.84 28.02
CA GLY A 64 -23.85 -8.40 29.30
C GLY A 64 -24.63 -9.62 29.78
N CYS A 65 -25.64 -10.08 29.03
CA CYS A 65 -26.33 -11.34 29.34
C CYS A 65 -26.82 -12.07 28.07
N ASN A 66 -27.07 -13.37 28.21
CA ASN A 66 -27.51 -14.25 27.12
C ASN A 66 -26.55 -14.23 25.92
N ALA A 67 -25.24 -14.28 26.19
CA ALA A 67 -24.27 -14.52 25.14
C ALA A 67 -24.50 -15.90 24.53
N ASN A 68 -24.33 -16.01 23.22
CA ASN A 68 -24.02 -17.30 22.60
C ASN A 68 -22.50 -17.52 22.59
N LEU A 69 -22.07 -18.64 22.03
CA LEU A 69 -20.67 -19.04 22.02
C LEU A 69 -19.80 -18.26 21.00
N ASN A 70 -20.39 -17.48 20.08
CA ASN A 70 -19.66 -16.58 19.17
C ASN A 70 -19.40 -15.22 19.83
N ASN A 71 -18.78 -15.24 21.01
CA ASN A 71 -18.59 -14.05 21.83
C ASN A 71 -17.28 -14.15 22.62
N PHE A 72 -16.25 -13.49 22.11
CA PHE A 72 -14.89 -13.54 22.61
C PHE A 72 -14.49 -12.21 23.25
N LEU A 73 -13.62 -12.25 24.26
CA LEU A 73 -13.17 -11.04 24.94
C LEU A 73 -12.17 -10.26 24.08
N THR A 74 -11.31 -10.96 23.35
CA THR A 74 -10.27 -10.36 22.51
C THR A 74 -10.34 -10.87 21.07
N GLU A 75 -9.78 -10.09 20.15
CA GLU A 75 -9.68 -10.47 18.74
C GLU A 75 -8.88 -11.77 18.58
N GLN A 76 -7.78 -11.90 19.31
CA GLN A 76 -6.91 -13.07 19.24
C GLN A 76 -7.64 -14.34 19.69
N GLN A 77 -8.50 -14.26 20.70
CA GLN A 77 -9.33 -15.38 21.12
C GLN A 77 -10.30 -15.79 20.01
N CYS A 78 -10.99 -14.82 19.39
CA CYS A 78 -11.86 -15.08 18.25
C CYS A 78 -11.09 -15.75 17.09
N GLN A 79 -9.93 -15.21 16.73
CA GLN A 79 -9.11 -15.73 15.64
C GLN A 79 -8.63 -17.16 15.94
N ALA A 80 -8.15 -17.42 17.15
CA ALA A 80 -7.71 -18.75 17.56
C ALA A 80 -8.85 -19.77 17.59
N SER A 81 -10.06 -19.34 17.94
CA SER A 81 -11.24 -20.21 17.98
C SER A 81 -11.86 -20.46 16.60
N CYS A 82 -11.90 -19.45 15.73
CA CYS A 82 -12.73 -19.48 14.52
C CYS A 82 -11.96 -19.28 13.20
N ALA A 83 -10.79 -18.64 13.23
CA ALA A 83 -10.02 -18.30 12.04
C ALA A 83 -8.82 -19.24 11.78
N ARG A 84 -8.85 -20.49 12.29
CA ARG A 84 -7.78 -21.46 12.03
C ARG A 84 -7.77 -21.85 10.54
N SER A 85 -6.56 -21.95 10.00
CA SER A 85 -6.19 -22.03 8.58
C SER A 85 -7.23 -22.70 7.67
N GLY A 86 -7.88 -21.87 6.85
CA GLY A 86 -8.58 -22.30 5.64
C GLY A 86 -9.65 -21.34 5.14
N VAL A 87 -9.99 -20.25 5.86
CA VAL A 87 -10.68 -19.09 5.24
C VAL A 87 -9.67 -18.07 4.70
N ALA A 88 -8.60 -18.58 4.10
CA ALA A 88 -7.67 -17.81 3.28
C ALA A 88 -7.37 -18.64 2.04
N ASN A 89 -8.43 -18.94 1.27
CA ASN A 89 -8.39 -19.24 -0.16
C ASN A 89 -9.83 -19.53 -0.59
N LYS A 90 -10.50 -18.50 -1.11
CA LYS A 90 -11.72 -18.68 -1.89
C LYS A 90 -11.27 -18.99 -3.32
N PRO A 91 -11.58 -20.15 -3.91
CA PRO A 91 -11.56 -20.30 -5.36
C PRO A 91 -12.86 -19.71 -5.91
N GLY A 92 -12.77 -18.71 -6.79
CA GLY A 92 -13.90 -18.32 -7.64
C GLY A 92 -14.49 -16.93 -7.44
N HIS A 93 -13.72 -15.93 -7.02
CA HIS A 93 -13.92 -14.55 -7.48
C HIS A 93 -12.63 -14.12 -8.17
N PRO A 94 -12.67 -13.43 -9.33
CA PRO A 94 -11.48 -12.82 -9.91
C PRO A 94 -10.80 -12.01 -8.81
N ALA A 95 -9.49 -12.20 -8.65
CA ALA A 95 -8.68 -11.44 -7.74
C ALA A 95 -8.81 -9.95 -8.10
N GLU A 96 -9.72 -9.25 -7.45
CA GLU A 96 -9.48 -7.85 -7.18
C GLU A 96 -8.30 -7.84 -6.22
N GLU A 97 -7.16 -7.41 -6.74
CA GLU A 97 -6.02 -7.01 -5.94
C GLU A 97 -6.50 -5.91 -4.99
N ALA A 98 -6.98 -6.33 -3.82
CA ALA A 98 -7.09 -5.44 -2.68
C ALA A 98 -5.66 -5.10 -2.28
N ASN A 99 -5.08 -4.13 -2.97
CA ASN A 99 -4.12 -3.23 -2.38
C ASN A 99 -4.79 -2.71 -1.10
N ASP A 100 -4.49 -3.34 0.03
CA ASP A 100 -4.84 -2.87 1.37
C ASP A 100 -4.04 -1.59 1.64
N SER A 101 -4.36 -0.58 0.85
CA SER A 101 -3.85 0.77 0.94
C SER A 101 -4.47 1.37 2.17
N PHE A 102 -3.68 1.45 3.22
CA PHE A 102 -4.06 2.21 4.38
C PHE A 102 -4.31 3.67 4.01
N SER A 103 -5.56 4.11 4.13
CA SER A 103 -5.90 5.53 3.99
C SER A 103 -5.59 6.28 5.29
N TYR A 104 -4.47 6.99 5.32
CA TYR A 104 -4.11 7.83 6.47
C TYR A 104 -5.21 8.86 6.78
N GLU A 105 -5.83 9.42 5.75
CA GLU A 105 -6.90 10.40 5.84
C GLU A 105 -8.10 9.84 6.63
N GLU A 106 -8.57 8.64 6.29
CA GLU A 106 -9.75 8.03 6.91
C GLU A 106 -9.49 7.54 8.35
N PHE A 107 -8.27 7.09 8.62
CA PHE A 107 -7.91 6.48 9.90
C PHE A 107 -7.31 7.47 10.91
N CYS A 108 -6.76 8.60 10.46
CA CYS A 108 -5.99 9.50 11.32
C CYS A 108 -6.39 10.97 11.19
N MET A 109 -6.86 11.43 10.02
CA MET A 109 -7.18 12.85 9.82
C MET A 109 -8.63 13.21 10.16
N VAL A 110 -9.57 12.27 10.04
CA VAL A 110 -10.98 12.53 10.39
C VAL A 110 -11.17 12.77 11.91
N PRO A 111 -12.11 13.64 12.33
CA PRO A 111 -12.37 13.89 13.75
C PRO A 111 -12.99 12.66 14.43
N GLN A 112 -12.89 12.56 15.75
CA GLN A 112 -13.54 11.50 16.51
C GLN A 112 -15.08 11.58 16.43
N VAL A 113 -15.74 10.42 16.34
CA VAL A 113 -17.21 10.32 16.29
C VAL A 113 -17.73 9.49 17.45
N THR A 114 -18.51 10.10 18.34
CA THR A 114 -19.21 9.39 19.42
C THR A 114 -20.31 8.47 18.86
N GLY A 115 -21.03 8.90 17.82
CA GLY A 115 -22.13 8.13 17.24
C GLY A 115 -23.43 8.21 18.08
N PRO A 116 -24.55 7.65 17.57
CA PRO A 116 -25.88 7.84 18.16
C PRO A 116 -26.20 6.87 19.31
N CYS A 117 -25.41 5.80 19.49
CA CYS A 117 -25.59 4.87 20.59
C CYS A 117 -25.14 5.49 21.93
N ARG A 118 -25.72 5.02 23.04
CA ARG A 118 -25.56 5.63 24.38
C ARG A 118 -24.60 4.88 25.32
N ALA A 119 -23.67 4.11 24.76
CA ALA A 119 -22.59 3.54 25.56
C ALA A 119 -21.56 4.60 25.97
N SER A 120 -20.71 4.26 26.93
CA SER A 120 -19.58 5.11 27.32
C SER A 120 -18.26 4.33 27.23
N PHE A 121 -17.79 4.08 25.99
CA PHE A 121 -16.49 3.45 25.77
C PHE A 121 -15.37 4.48 25.73
N SER A 122 -14.38 4.36 26.62
CA SER A 122 -13.12 5.09 26.45
C SER A 122 -12.36 4.53 25.25
N ARG A 123 -12.08 5.40 24.28
CA ARG A 123 -11.37 5.10 23.03
C ARG A 123 -10.34 6.18 22.76
N TRP A 124 -9.42 5.89 21.85
CA TRP A 124 -8.38 6.80 21.42
C TRP A 124 -8.64 7.23 19.98
N TYR A 125 -8.36 8.50 19.68
CA TYR A 125 -8.33 9.01 18.31
C TYR A 125 -7.07 9.84 18.12
N TYR A 126 -6.54 9.89 16.90
CA TYR A 126 -5.42 10.74 16.56
C TYR A 126 -5.90 12.17 16.32
N SER A 127 -5.27 13.13 17.01
CA SER A 127 -5.51 14.56 16.80
C SER A 127 -4.38 15.14 15.96
N PRO A 128 -4.57 15.42 14.65
CA PRO A 128 -3.52 15.97 13.79
C PRO A 128 -3.03 17.35 14.28
N ALA A 129 -3.92 18.14 14.91
CA ALA A 129 -3.58 19.43 15.49
C ALA A 129 -2.56 19.33 16.64
N ASN A 130 -2.58 18.23 17.40
CA ASN A 130 -1.68 18.01 18.52
C ASN A 130 -0.60 16.97 18.21
N ARG A 131 -0.67 16.34 17.03
CA ARG A 131 0.16 15.20 16.60
C ARG A 131 0.24 14.09 17.64
N THR A 132 -0.84 13.83 18.35
CA THR A 132 -0.90 12.82 19.42
C THR A 132 -2.28 12.18 19.51
N CYS A 133 -2.35 11.01 20.12
CA CYS A 133 -3.59 10.31 20.39
C CYS A 133 -4.23 10.83 21.68
N LYS A 134 -5.53 11.11 21.62
CA LYS A 134 -6.33 11.61 22.74
C LYS A 134 -7.50 10.68 23.02
N GLN A 135 -7.92 10.62 24.28
CA GLN A 135 -9.10 9.85 24.65
C GLN A 135 -10.39 10.58 24.27
N PHE A 136 -11.42 9.82 23.93
CA PHE A 136 -12.79 10.28 23.75
C PHE A 136 -13.80 9.19 24.15
N ILE A 137 -15.07 9.58 24.30
CA ILE A 137 -16.15 8.63 24.56
C ILE A 137 -16.82 8.23 23.25
N TYR A 138 -16.75 6.94 22.94
CA TYR A 138 -17.48 6.32 21.84
C TYR A 138 -18.78 5.70 22.34
N GLY A 139 -19.88 6.03 21.66
CA GLY A 139 -21.24 5.58 21.92
C GLY A 139 -21.50 4.13 21.55
N GLY A 140 -20.60 3.47 20.83
CA GLY A 140 -20.64 2.03 20.54
C GLY A 140 -21.16 1.66 19.15
N CYS A 141 -21.68 2.60 18.38
CA CYS A 141 -22.09 2.36 16.99
C CYS A 141 -21.86 3.59 16.10
N GLN A 142 -21.78 3.35 14.78
CA GLN A 142 -21.64 4.38 13.74
C GLN A 142 -20.51 5.39 13.98
N GLY A 143 -19.38 4.92 14.49
CA GLY A 143 -18.13 5.69 14.51
C GLY A 143 -17.44 5.67 13.14
N ASN A 144 -16.31 6.36 13.04
CA ASN A 144 -15.40 6.28 11.89
C ASN A 144 -14.13 5.48 12.25
N LYS A 145 -13.16 5.43 11.32
CA LYS A 145 -11.94 4.62 11.48
C LYS A 145 -10.88 5.25 12.40
N ASN A 146 -10.97 6.54 12.74
CA ASN A 146 -10.14 7.18 13.76
C ASN A 146 -10.67 6.87 15.18
N ASN A 147 -10.71 5.58 15.52
CA ASN A 147 -11.26 5.05 16.78
C ASN A 147 -10.51 3.78 17.18
N TYR A 148 -9.60 3.92 18.13
CA TYR A 148 -8.68 2.87 18.57
C TYR A 148 -8.98 2.46 20.00
N GLN A 149 -8.75 1.19 20.32
CA GLN A 149 -8.97 0.68 21.68
C GLN A 149 -7.82 1.04 22.63
N LYS A 150 -6.60 1.13 22.11
CA LYS A 150 -5.37 1.39 22.87
C LYS A 150 -4.61 2.58 22.30
N GLU A 151 -3.96 3.34 23.17
CA GLU A 151 -3.14 4.49 22.77
C GLU A 151 -2.01 4.07 21.84
N GLU A 152 -1.32 2.97 22.17
CA GLU A 152 -0.15 2.51 21.41
C GLU A 152 -0.56 2.07 20.00
N GLN A 153 -1.77 1.56 19.83
CA GLN A 153 -2.31 1.22 18.51
C GLN A 153 -2.53 2.48 17.67
N CYS A 154 -3.14 3.50 18.27
CA CYS A 154 -3.36 4.79 17.63
C CYS A 154 -2.03 5.46 17.27
N MET A 155 -1.09 5.55 18.22
CA MET A 155 0.20 6.21 18.02
C MET A 155 1.02 5.52 16.94
N ARG A 156 1.11 4.19 16.97
CA ARG A 156 1.85 3.42 15.95
C ARG A 156 1.25 3.57 14.56
N ARG A 157 -0.08 3.79 14.46
CA ARG A 157 -0.76 3.86 13.18
C ARG A 157 -0.72 5.24 12.55
N CYS A 158 -0.78 6.29 13.38
CA CYS A 158 -1.01 7.65 12.91
C CYS A 158 0.14 8.62 13.18
N SER A 159 1.09 8.28 14.05
CA SER A 159 2.23 9.16 14.30
C SER A 159 3.19 9.10 13.12
N PRO A 160 3.61 10.26 12.59
CA PRO A 160 4.69 10.27 11.61
C PRO A 160 5.99 9.82 12.29
N GLU A 161 6.66 8.83 11.70
CA GLU A 161 8.01 8.43 12.12
C GLU A 161 8.97 9.63 12.01
N PRO A 162 9.75 9.96 13.05
CA PRO A 162 10.78 11.00 12.95
C PRO A 162 11.84 10.54 11.93
N GLY A 163 11.74 11.06 10.70
CA GLY A 163 12.64 10.72 9.58
C GLY A 163 11.94 10.36 8.27
N LYS A 164 10.61 10.25 8.23
CA LYS A 164 9.84 10.13 6.98
C LYS A 164 8.91 11.32 6.79
N THR A 165 9.47 12.48 6.49
CA THR A 165 8.71 13.56 5.87
C THR A 165 8.41 13.16 4.42
N GLY A 166 7.16 12.82 4.11
CA GLY A 166 6.69 12.77 2.73
C GLY A 166 5.67 11.67 2.44
N SER A 167 4.40 11.90 2.76
CA SER A 167 3.27 11.45 1.94
C SER A 167 2.00 12.14 2.43
N THR A 168 1.81 13.38 1.98
CA THR A 168 0.49 14.01 1.89
C THR A 168 0.23 14.25 0.43
N GLY A 169 -0.83 13.63 -0.10
CA GLY A 169 -1.58 14.12 -1.25
C GLY A 169 -0.93 13.96 -2.64
N PRO A 170 -1.76 13.84 -3.70
CA PRO A 170 -1.31 13.74 -5.06
C PRO A 170 -1.03 15.15 -5.61
N ASP A 171 0.23 15.50 -5.84
CA ASP A 171 0.58 16.65 -6.67
C ASP A 171 1.59 16.28 -7.74
N PHE A 172 1.24 16.72 -8.94
CA PHE A 172 1.72 16.34 -10.24
C PHE A 172 2.72 17.41 -10.70
N HIS A 173 4.03 17.17 -10.54
CA HIS A 173 5.00 17.41 -11.61
C HIS A 173 6.40 16.90 -11.21
N SER A 174 6.86 15.96 -12.02
CA SER A 174 8.19 16.02 -12.63
C SER A 174 9.40 15.48 -11.84
N HIS A 175 10.10 14.55 -12.50
CA HIS A 175 11.55 14.42 -12.50
C HIS A 175 12.30 13.99 -11.23
N LEU A 176 11.81 12.98 -10.48
CA LEU A 176 12.71 12.15 -9.69
C LEU A 176 13.17 10.91 -10.49
N LEU A 177 13.69 11.18 -11.68
CA LEU A 177 14.67 10.30 -12.30
C LEU A 177 15.77 10.12 -11.27
N SER A 178 15.76 8.93 -10.66
CA SER A 178 16.87 8.20 -10.06
C SER A 178 18.10 9.08 -9.87
N THR A 179 18.33 9.52 -8.64
CA THR A 179 19.42 10.43 -8.20
C THR A 179 20.80 10.13 -8.80
N LYS A 180 21.02 8.91 -9.29
CA LYS A 180 22.19 8.48 -10.07
C LYS A 180 22.34 9.19 -11.43
N ASN A 181 21.23 9.49 -12.11
CA ASN A 181 21.23 10.09 -13.44
C ASN A 181 21.56 11.59 -13.39
N VAL A 182 21.08 12.31 -12.37
CA VAL A 182 21.42 13.73 -12.16
C VAL A 182 22.90 13.85 -11.75
N ALA A 183 23.37 12.99 -10.84
CA ALA A 183 24.78 12.96 -10.48
C ALA A 183 25.69 12.65 -11.67
N LEU A 184 25.30 11.70 -12.53
CA LEU A 184 26.02 11.37 -13.76
C LEU A 184 26.03 12.53 -14.76
N ALA A 185 24.90 13.21 -14.95
CA ALA A 185 24.82 14.36 -15.85
C ALA A 185 25.72 15.53 -15.38
N VAL A 186 25.72 15.82 -14.08
CA VAL A 186 26.60 16.86 -13.50
C VAL A 186 28.08 16.45 -13.63
N LEU A 187 28.40 15.18 -13.38
CA LEU A 187 29.77 14.67 -13.54
C LEU A 187 30.24 14.81 -15.00
N LEU A 188 29.40 14.42 -15.97
CA LEU A 188 29.72 14.54 -17.39
C LEU A 188 29.87 16.00 -17.84
N ALA A 189 29.02 16.89 -17.34
CA ALA A 189 29.10 18.32 -17.63
C ALA A 189 30.41 18.96 -17.09
N VAL A 190 30.82 18.60 -15.86
CA VAL A 190 32.07 19.08 -15.27
C VAL A 190 33.28 18.55 -16.04
N LEU A 191 33.29 17.26 -16.41
CA LEU A 191 34.35 16.67 -17.21
C LEU A 191 34.46 17.34 -18.58
N ALA A 192 33.33 17.60 -19.25
CA ALA A 192 33.30 18.30 -20.53
C ALA A 192 33.87 19.73 -20.40
N ALA A 193 33.50 20.48 -19.36
CA ALA A 193 34.01 21.83 -19.14
C ALA A 193 35.54 21.85 -18.89
N VAL A 194 36.05 20.89 -18.11
CA VAL A 194 37.49 20.77 -17.85
C VAL A 194 38.26 20.42 -19.13
N LEU A 195 37.73 19.50 -19.95
CA LEU A 195 38.35 19.14 -21.22
C LEU A 195 38.33 20.30 -22.22
N LEU A 196 37.22 21.03 -22.32
CA LEU A 196 37.14 22.22 -23.17
C LEU A 196 38.12 23.30 -22.70
N GLY A 197 38.21 23.55 -21.39
CA GLY A 197 39.20 24.47 -20.82
C GLY A 197 40.64 24.06 -21.13
N TYR A 198 40.95 22.77 -21.00
CA TYR A 198 42.28 22.23 -21.33
C TYR A 198 42.61 22.37 -22.82
N MET A 199 41.67 22.06 -23.72
CA MET A 199 41.87 22.20 -25.16
C MET A 199 42.07 23.66 -25.57
N ILE A 200 41.35 24.60 -24.94
CA ILE A 200 41.55 26.03 -25.16
C ILE A 200 42.94 26.46 -24.68
N ASP A 201 43.37 26.04 -23.49
CA ASP A 201 44.71 26.37 -22.96
C ASP A 201 45.84 25.79 -23.85
N VAL A 202 45.71 24.55 -24.32
CA VAL A 202 46.65 23.93 -25.26
C VAL A 202 46.63 24.68 -26.60
N SER A 203 45.47 25.07 -27.12
CA SER A 203 45.35 25.84 -28.37
C SER A 203 46.00 27.21 -28.24
N VAL A 204 45.78 27.91 -27.13
CA VAL A 204 46.44 29.19 -26.83
C VAL A 204 47.95 29.01 -26.69
N LYS A 205 48.41 27.93 -26.05
CA LYS A 205 49.83 27.59 -25.94
C LYS A 205 50.45 27.17 -27.28
N MET A 206 49.72 26.47 -28.15
CA MET A 206 50.13 26.12 -29.52
C MET A 206 50.20 27.36 -30.41
N CYS A 207 49.20 28.25 -30.36
CA CYS A 207 49.24 29.54 -31.04
C CYS A 207 50.40 30.41 -30.55
N ARG A 208 50.74 30.36 -29.26
CA ARG A 208 51.91 31.05 -28.69
C ARG A 208 53.24 30.42 -29.10
N LYS A 209 53.28 29.11 -29.36
CA LYS A 209 54.51 28.37 -29.72
C LYS A 209 54.79 28.35 -31.22
N SER A 210 53.78 28.63 -32.05
CA SER A 210 53.90 28.65 -33.52
C SER A 210 53.47 30.00 -34.11
N PRO A 211 54.25 31.09 -33.95
CA PRO A 211 54.07 32.25 -34.79
C PRO A 211 54.74 31.97 -36.14
N GLU A 212 54.00 31.37 -37.09
CA GLU A 212 54.15 31.49 -38.55
C GLU A 212 53.43 30.33 -39.26
N LEU A 213 52.22 30.58 -39.81
CA LEU A 213 51.92 30.39 -41.24
C LEU A 213 50.51 30.94 -41.56
N THR A 214 50.51 32.09 -42.24
CA THR A 214 49.45 32.64 -43.10
C THR A 214 48.04 32.82 -42.52
N ALA A 215 47.75 34.07 -42.16
CA ALA A 215 46.44 34.67 -42.39
C ALA A 215 46.10 34.56 -43.89
N GLY A 216 45.26 33.58 -44.24
CA GLY A 216 44.53 33.55 -45.50
C GLY A 216 43.38 34.57 -45.43
N THR A 217 43.57 35.65 -46.17
CA THR A 217 42.63 36.74 -46.52
C THR A 217 41.16 36.35 -46.67
N ALA A 218 40.30 36.99 -45.88
CA ALA A 218 38.97 37.51 -46.24
C ALA A 218 38.69 38.57 -45.15
N TRP A 219 38.88 39.88 -45.34
CA TRP A 219 38.22 40.79 -46.27
C TRP A 219 39.12 42.02 -46.51
N SER A 220 39.38 42.38 -47.76
CA SER A 220 40.06 43.62 -48.15
C SER A 220 39.05 44.74 -48.42
N ARG A 221 39.17 45.87 -47.71
CA ARG A 221 38.36 47.09 -47.82
C ARG A 221 38.77 47.99 -49.01
N LEU A 222 39.29 47.41 -50.08
CA LEU A 222 39.87 48.13 -51.23
C LEU A 222 39.17 47.86 -52.57
N ASP A 223 38.07 47.07 -52.60
CA ASP A 223 37.30 46.82 -53.83
C ASP A 223 35.96 47.58 -53.93
N ASP A 224 35.59 48.40 -52.94
CA ASP A 224 34.31 49.15 -52.99
C ASP A 224 34.41 50.47 -53.78
N LYS A 225 35.55 50.79 -54.40
CA LYS A 225 35.74 52.07 -55.11
C LYS A 225 35.95 51.98 -56.61
N GLU A 226 36.02 50.77 -57.19
CA GLU A 226 36.21 50.59 -58.63
C GLU A 226 34.92 50.12 -59.34
N TYR A 227 33.86 49.75 -58.61
CA TYR A 227 32.58 49.34 -59.19
C TYR A 227 31.53 50.46 -59.37
N LEU A 228 31.83 51.70 -58.97
CA LEU A 228 30.91 52.85 -59.10
C LEU A 228 31.32 53.90 -60.15
N MET A 229 32.39 53.69 -60.93
CA MET A 229 32.84 54.64 -61.95
C MET A 229 32.89 54.11 -63.39
N SER A 230 32.34 52.92 -63.69
CA SER A 230 32.33 52.38 -65.06
C SER A 230 30.95 52.33 -65.73
N ASN A 231 29.91 52.95 -65.15
CA ASN A 231 28.58 53.10 -65.79
C ASN A 231 28.25 54.55 -66.21
N ALA A 232 29.25 55.39 -66.40
CA ALA A 232 29.12 56.63 -67.15
C ALA A 232 30.23 56.65 -68.20
N TYR A 233 29.89 56.97 -69.45
CA TYR A 233 30.75 57.00 -70.65
C TYR A 233 30.82 55.71 -71.49
N THR A 234 29.68 55.32 -72.06
CA THR A 234 29.62 54.96 -73.49
C THR A 234 28.37 55.59 -74.09
N LEU A 235 28.60 56.50 -75.07
CA LEU A 235 27.65 57.08 -76.04
C LEU A 235 26.35 57.73 -75.51
#